data_AF-A0A679KDB0-F1
#
_entry.id   AF-A0A679KDB0-F1
#
_cell.length_a   1.000
_cell.length_b   1.000
_cell.length_c   1.000
_cell.angle_alpha   90.00
_cell.angle_beta   90.00
_cell.angle_gamma   90.00
#
_symmetry.space_group_name_H-M   'P 1'
#
loop_
_entity.id
_entity.type
_entity.pdbx_description
1 polymer ?
#
loop_
_entity_poly.entity_id
_entity_poly.type
_entity_poly.pdbx_seq_one_letter_code
_entity_poly.pdbx_strand_id
1 'polypeptide(L)'
;MRPRFRAVEDEGRWAVLKVSRFVCVMCTVLGISWPAMAQRPSTLDMTCPDARAVVSRSRGIVLGTGGSTYDRFVRDRGACEVTEITIPAYAPTRDTADCFIGYRCREPGRGDRFDGF
;
A
#
# COMPACT_ATOMS: atom_id res chain seq x y z
N MET A 1 -3.65 -19.89 -74.74
CA MET A 1 -2.98 -20.01 -73.43
C MET A 1 -3.24 -18.74 -72.63
N ARG A 2 -3.95 -18.77 -71.49
CA ARG A 2 -4.11 -17.61 -70.58
C ARG A 2 -3.67 -18.03 -69.16
N PRO A 3 -2.65 -17.41 -68.54
CA PRO A 3 -2.39 -17.64 -67.13
C PRO A 3 -3.28 -16.74 -66.27
N ARG A 4 -3.78 -17.36 -65.20
CA ARG A 4 -4.87 -16.94 -64.32
C ARG A 4 -4.28 -16.69 -62.92
N PHE A 5 -3.52 -15.62 -62.69
CA PHE A 5 -2.90 -15.34 -61.37
C PHE A 5 -2.59 -13.85 -61.16
N ARG A 6 -3.61 -13.01 -60.85
CA ARG A 6 -3.36 -11.61 -60.44
C ARG A 6 -4.33 -11.02 -59.40
N ALA A 7 -5.08 -11.87 -58.68
CA ALA A 7 -6.06 -11.39 -57.70
C ALA A 7 -5.78 -11.84 -56.25
N VAL A 8 -4.91 -12.84 -56.01
CA VAL A 8 -4.69 -13.40 -54.65
C VAL A 8 -3.60 -12.68 -53.84
N GLU A 9 -2.73 -11.91 -54.48
CA GLU A 9 -1.50 -11.37 -53.85
C GLU A 9 -1.69 -9.97 -53.23
N ASP A 10 -2.74 -9.24 -53.64
CA ASP A 10 -3.05 -7.93 -53.05
C ASP A 10 -3.69 -8.09 -51.67
N GLU A 11 -4.66 -9.02 -51.52
CA GLU A 11 -5.43 -9.25 -50.28
C GLU A 11 -4.56 -9.57 -49.05
N GLY A 12 -3.42 -10.25 -49.26
CA GLY A 12 -2.47 -10.60 -48.20
C GLY A 12 -1.79 -9.40 -47.57
N ARG A 13 -1.38 -8.40 -48.38
CA ARG A 13 -0.67 -7.18 -47.91
C ARG A 13 -1.53 -6.33 -46.99
N TRP A 14 -2.83 -6.22 -47.27
CA TRP A 14 -3.79 -5.51 -46.41
C TRP A 14 -4.05 -6.26 -45.09
N ALA A 15 -3.94 -7.59 -45.08
CA ALA A 15 -4.07 -8.39 -43.87
C ALA A 15 -2.84 -8.24 -42.95
N VAL A 16 -1.61 -8.27 -43.49
CA VAL A 16 -0.38 -8.13 -42.67
C VAL A 16 -0.28 -6.74 -42.02
N LEU A 17 -0.68 -5.67 -42.72
CA LEU A 17 -0.73 -4.31 -42.15
C LEU A 17 -1.77 -4.18 -41.04
N LYS A 18 -2.95 -4.83 -41.18
CA LYS A 18 -4.01 -4.80 -40.16
C LYS A 18 -3.61 -5.61 -38.91
N VAL A 19 -2.99 -6.78 -39.10
CA VAL A 19 -2.47 -7.63 -38.01
C VAL A 19 -1.36 -6.91 -37.26
N SER A 20 -0.43 -6.23 -37.94
CA SER A 20 0.64 -5.47 -37.32
C SER A 20 0.13 -4.33 -36.42
N ARG A 21 -0.90 -3.59 -36.85
CA ARG A 21 -1.54 -2.55 -36.02
C ARG A 21 -2.33 -3.14 -34.84
N PHE A 22 -3.04 -4.25 -35.04
CA PHE A 22 -3.82 -4.88 -33.98
C PHE A 22 -2.92 -5.53 -32.91
N VAL A 23 -1.83 -6.18 -33.32
CA VAL A 23 -0.88 -6.84 -32.39
C VAL A 23 -0.14 -5.81 -31.53
N CYS A 24 0.28 -4.66 -32.08
CA CYS A 24 0.86 -3.59 -31.27
C CYS A 24 -0.16 -2.99 -30.28
N VAL A 25 -1.43 -2.80 -30.68
CA VAL A 25 -2.47 -2.24 -29.81
C VAL A 25 -2.91 -3.24 -28.72
N MET A 26 -2.93 -4.54 -29.01
CA MET A 26 -3.27 -5.58 -28.02
C MET A 26 -2.13 -5.84 -27.02
N CYS A 27 -0.86 -5.81 -27.45
CA CYS A 27 0.28 -5.95 -26.53
C CYS A 27 0.40 -4.79 -25.54
N THR A 28 -0.09 -3.59 -25.87
CA THR A 28 -0.10 -2.46 -24.92
C THR A 28 -1.16 -2.55 -23.82
N VAL A 29 -2.20 -3.37 -23.97
CA VAL A 29 -3.28 -3.47 -22.96
C VAL A 29 -2.94 -4.46 -21.84
N LEU A 30 -2.02 -5.40 -22.06
CA LEU A 30 -1.74 -6.50 -21.12
C LEU A 30 -0.41 -6.37 -20.34
N GLY A 31 0.32 -5.27 -20.50
CA GLY A 31 1.77 -5.24 -20.23
C GLY A 31 2.28 -4.64 -18.92
N ILE A 32 1.45 -4.14 -17.99
CA ILE A 32 1.98 -3.45 -16.79
C ILE A 32 1.23 -3.82 -15.51
N SER A 33 1.22 -5.11 -15.19
CA SER A 33 0.93 -5.57 -13.83
C SER A 33 2.21 -5.49 -13.00
N TRP A 34 2.69 -4.28 -12.68
CA TRP A 34 3.81 -4.13 -11.76
C TRP A 34 3.35 -4.65 -10.39
N PRO A 35 4.01 -5.65 -9.78
CA PRO A 35 3.74 -5.95 -8.38
C PRO A 35 4.15 -4.71 -7.60
N ALA A 36 3.17 -3.95 -7.12
CA ALA A 36 3.42 -2.91 -6.14
C ALA A 36 3.92 -3.63 -4.89
N MET A 37 5.24 -3.69 -4.72
CA MET A 37 5.83 -4.06 -3.43
C MET A 37 5.26 -3.06 -2.44
N ALA A 38 4.36 -3.51 -1.57
CA ALA A 38 3.73 -2.66 -0.57
C ALA A 38 4.79 -2.25 0.45
N GLN A 39 5.55 -1.21 0.12
CA GLN A 39 6.61 -0.68 0.96
C GLN A 39 5.94 0.06 2.10
N ARG A 40 5.95 -0.56 3.29
CA ARG A 40 5.38 0.05 4.49
C ARG A 40 6.27 1.21 4.91
N PRO A 41 5.72 2.41 5.15
CA PRO A 41 6.51 3.52 5.68
C PRO A 41 7.14 3.11 7.01
N SER A 42 8.43 3.40 7.21
CA SER A 42 9.10 3.15 8.49
C SER A 42 9.21 4.43 9.30
N THR A 43 8.99 4.33 10.61
CA THR A 43 9.22 5.43 11.56
C THR A 43 10.69 5.88 11.54
N LEU A 44 11.62 5.00 11.17
CA LEU A 44 13.05 5.29 11.07
C LEU A 44 13.41 6.23 9.91
N ASP A 45 12.55 6.33 8.89
CA ASP A 45 12.77 7.22 7.74
C ASP A 45 12.22 8.64 7.96
N MET A 46 11.44 8.84 9.02
CA MET A 46 10.70 10.07 9.31
C MET A 46 11.12 10.68 10.65
N THR A 47 10.86 11.99 10.81
CA THR A 47 11.09 12.64 12.11
C THR A 47 9.93 12.36 13.07
N CYS A 48 10.15 12.51 14.38
CA CYS A 48 9.12 12.39 15.39
C CYS A 48 7.83 13.20 15.09
N PRO A 49 7.90 14.51 14.75
CA PRO A 49 6.69 15.26 14.38
C PRO A 49 6.05 14.75 13.08
N ASP A 50 6.83 14.31 12.09
CA ASP A 50 6.28 13.75 10.85
C ASP A 50 5.53 12.44 11.11
N ALA A 51 6.09 11.55 11.92
CA ALA A 51 5.46 10.29 12.32
C ALA A 51 4.11 10.53 13.00
N ARG A 52 4.08 11.46 13.96
CA ARG A 52 2.84 11.87 14.64
C ARG A 52 1.83 12.44 13.67
N ALA A 53 2.26 13.24 12.69
CA ALA A 53 1.39 13.83 11.70
C ALA A 53 0.82 12.78 10.73
N VAL A 54 1.60 11.75 10.37
CA VAL A 54 1.10 10.62 9.56
C VAL A 54 0.03 9.83 10.31
N VAL A 55 0.26 9.55 11.59
CA VAL A 55 -0.73 8.85 12.44
C VAL A 55 -1.97 9.71 12.67
N SER A 56 -1.84 11.02 12.89
CA SER A 56 -2.99 11.90 13.15
C SER A 56 -3.90 12.10 11.94
N ARG A 57 -3.35 12.00 10.72
CA ARG A 57 -4.11 12.01 9.47
C ARG A 57 -4.83 10.70 9.17
N SER A 58 -4.40 9.62 9.81
CA SER A 58 -4.94 8.27 9.61
C SER A 58 -5.81 7.87 10.81
N ARG A 59 -6.82 7.01 10.62
CA ARG A 59 -7.52 6.42 11.77
C ARG A 59 -6.62 5.38 12.46
N GLY A 60 -5.97 4.54 11.66
CA GLY A 60 -4.88 3.67 12.09
C GLY A 60 -4.00 3.31 10.89
N ILE A 61 -2.70 3.20 11.13
CA ILE A 61 -1.68 2.94 10.11
C ILE A 61 -0.63 1.98 10.65
N VAL A 62 -0.13 1.07 9.79
CA VAL A 62 0.97 0.18 10.13
C VAL A 62 2.27 0.83 9.68
N LEU A 63 3.18 1.07 10.63
CA LEU A 63 4.49 1.64 10.36
C LEU A 63 5.58 0.65 10.80
N GLY A 64 6.65 0.55 10.02
CA GLY A 64 7.83 -0.24 10.38
C GLY A 64 8.61 0.45 11.51
N THR A 65 8.91 -0.25 12.59
CA THR A 65 9.65 0.28 13.76
C THR A 65 11.11 -0.17 13.79
N GLY A 66 11.53 -1.00 12.82
CA GLY A 66 12.92 -1.36 12.56
C GLY A 66 13.08 -2.80 12.09
N GLY A 67 14.02 -3.05 11.18
CA GLY A 67 14.23 -4.39 10.59
C GLY A 67 12.94 -4.93 9.96
N SER A 68 12.52 -6.12 10.37
CA SER A 68 11.23 -6.73 9.98
C SER A 68 10.07 -6.43 10.95
N THR A 69 10.29 -5.59 11.95
CA THR A 69 9.30 -5.24 12.98
C THR A 69 8.42 -4.10 12.50
N TYR A 70 7.13 -4.22 12.77
CA TYR A 70 6.13 -3.23 12.44
C TYR A 70 5.06 -3.20 13.52
N ASP A 71 4.41 -2.05 13.66
CA ASP A 71 3.35 -1.86 14.63
C ASP A 71 2.22 -1.03 14.02
N ARG A 72 1.00 -1.30 14.50
CA ARG A 72 -0.18 -0.50 14.14
C ARG A 72 -0.35 0.64 15.14
N PHE A 73 -0.24 1.86 14.65
CA PHE A 73 -0.49 3.07 15.43
C PHE A 73 -1.87 3.62 15.09
N VAL A 74 -2.60 4.05 16.11
CA VAL A 74 -3.92 4.66 15.97
C VAL A 74 -3.92 6.08 16.54
N ARG A 75 -4.80 6.91 16.01
CA ARG A 75 -4.93 8.31 16.43
C ARG A 75 -5.63 8.47 17.77
N ASP A 76 -6.71 7.73 18.00
CA ASP A 76 -7.58 7.88 19.17
C ASP A 76 -8.38 6.60 19.44
N ARG A 77 -9.10 6.56 20.58
CA ARG A 77 -9.90 5.39 21.02
C ARG A 77 -10.92 4.93 19.99
N GLY A 78 -11.48 5.85 19.20
CA GLY A 78 -12.44 5.49 18.16
C GLY A 78 -11.87 4.53 17.13
N ALA A 79 -10.54 4.53 16.91
CA ALA A 79 -9.89 3.65 15.95
C ALA A 79 -9.64 2.20 16.44
N CYS A 80 -9.90 1.95 17.73
CA CYS A 80 -9.85 0.63 18.34
C CYS A 80 -11.21 -0.06 18.29
N GLU A 81 -11.22 -1.37 18.58
CA GLU A 81 -12.49 -2.07 18.77
C GLU A 81 -13.23 -1.56 20.00
N VAL A 82 -14.54 -1.78 20.04
CA VAL A 82 -15.42 -1.25 21.10
C VAL A 82 -14.98 -1.73 22.50
N THR A 83 -14.46 -2.94 22.59
CA THR A 83 -13.97 -3.53 23.84
C THR A 83 -12.55 -3.09 24.21
N GLU A 84 -11.79 -2.54 23.28
CA GLU A 84 -10.38 -2.22 23.48
C GLU A 84 -10.17 -0.84 24.14
N ILE A 85 -9.00 -0.68 24.76
CA ILE A 85 -8.50 0.58 25.30
C ILE A 85 -7.26 1.04 24.52
N THR A 86 -7.03 2.35 24.48
CA THR A 86 -5.82 2.93 23.91
C THR A 86 -4.71 3.04 24.94
N ILE A 87 -3.55 2.50 24.61
CA ILE A 87 -2.31 2.70 25.37
C ILE A 87 -1.35 3.59 24.58
N PRO A 88 -0.56 4.46 25.25
CA PRO A 88 0.41 5.29 24.57
C PRO A 88 1.48 4.41 23.90
N ALA A 89 1.84 4.77 22.66
CA ALA A 89 2.75 4.00 21.83
C ALA A 89 3.95 4.83 21.43
N TYR A 90 5.11 4.33 21.83
CA TYR A 90 6.42 4.91 21.53
C TYR A 90 7.12 4.05 20.50
N ALA A 91 7.85 4.69 19.60
CA ALA A 91 8.71 3.99 18.65
C ALA A 91 9.93 4.85 18.27
N PRO A 92 11.02 4.20 17.83
CA PRO A 92 12.18 4.90 17.35
C PRO A 92 11.88 5.60 16.03
N THR A 93 12.40 6.81 15.91
CA THR A 93 12.34 7.67 14.73
C THR A 93 13.74 8.08 14.32
N ARG A 94 13.88 8.79 13.19
CA ARG A 94 15.19 9.22 12.71
C ARG A 94 15.95 10.11 13.69
N ASP A 95 15.23 10.95 14.44
CA ASP A 95 15.77 11.94 15.38
C ASP A 95 15.68 11.50 16.85
N THR A 96 14.64 10.75 17.22
CA THR A 96 14.35 10.42 18.63
C THR A 96 14.11 8.92 18.78
N ALA A 97 14.86 8.26 19.67
CA ALA A 97 14.75 6.82 19.92
C ALA A 97 13.44 6.40 20.62
N ASP A 98 12.84 7.30 21.41
CA ASP A 98 11.57 7.08 22.12
C ASP A 98 10.61 8.23 21.82
N CYS A 99 10.04 8.24 20.62
CA CYS A 99 9.07 9.25 20.21
C CYS A 99 7.65 8.76 20.48
N PHE A 100 6.84 9.58 21.16
CA PHE A 100 5.40 9.34 21.23
C PHE A 100 4.76 9.60 19.87
N ILE A 101 4.34 8.54 19.18
CA ILE A 101 3.80 8.62 17.82
C ILE A 101 2.26 8.62 17.83
N GLY A 102 1.65 7.96 18.80
CA GLY A 102 0.20 7.85 18.94
C GLY A 102 -0.19 6.77 19.96
N TYR A 103 -1.26 6.03 19.68
CA TYR A 103 -1.72 4.97 20.56
C TYR A 103 -1.69 3.60 19.89
N ARG A 104 -1.77 2.55 20.70
CA ARG A 104 -2.08 1.18 20.26
C ARG A 104 -3.34 0.71 20.96
N CYS A 105 -4.05 -0.18 20.31
CA CYS A 105 -5.21 -0.82 20.91
C CYS A 105 -4.75 -2.04 21.72
N ARG A 106 -5.36 -2.22 22.89
CA ARG A 106 -5.09 -3.33 23.80
C ARG A 106 -6.42 -3.78 24.38
N GLU A 107 -6.62 -5.09 24.47
CA GLU A 107 -7.76 -5.65 25.22
C GLU A 107 -7.59 -5.33 26.72
N PRO A 108 -8.59 -4.72 27.37
CA PRO A 108 -8.55 -4.43 28.79
C PRO A 108 -8.49 -5.73 29.60
N GLY A 109 -7.55 -5.79 30.54
CA GLY A 109 -7.41 -6.87 31.50
C GLY A 109 -8.44 -6.81 32.61
N ARG A 110 -8.29 -7.72 33.58
CA ARG A 110 -9.14 -7.74 34.79
C ARG A 110 -8.91 -6.50 35.67
N GLY A 111 -7.71 -5.90 35.67
CA GLY A 111 -7.39 -4.70 36.44
C GLY A 111 -7.94 -3.41 35.85
N ASP A 112 -7.89 -3.25 34.52
CA ASP A 112 -8.27 -2.00 33.83
C ASP A 112 -9.78 -1.69 33.90
N ARG A 113 -10.61 -2.65 34.36
CA ARG A 113 -12.07 -2.49 34.50
C ARG A 113 -12.49 -1.86 35.84
N PHE A 114 -11.59 -1.77 36.83
CA PHE A 114 -11.93 -1.32 38.19
C PHE A 114 -11.46 0.10 38.54
N ASP A 115 -10.70 0.77 37.68
CA ASP A 115 -10.18 2.13 37.93
C ASP A 115 -11.10 3.24 37.41
N GLY A 116 -12.38 2.93 37.17
CA GLY A 116 -13.36 3.81 36.52
C GLY A 116 -14.47 4.37 37.41
N PHE A 117 -14.31 4.35 38.75
CA PHE A 117 -15.23 4.98 39.70
C PHE A 117 -14.62 6.20 40.38
#